data_AF-A0A022XZ91-F1
#
_entry.id   AF-A0A022XZ91-F1
#
_cell.length_a   1.000
_cell.length_b   1.000
_cell.length_c   1.000
_cell.angle_alpha   90.00
_cell.angle_beta   90.00
_cell.angle_gamma   90.00
#
_symmetry.space_group_name_H-M   'P 1'
#
loop_
_entity.id
_entity.type
_entity.pdbx_description
1 polymer ?
#
loop_
_entity_poly.entity_id
_entity_poly.type
_entity_poly.pdbx_seq_one_letter_code
_entity_poly.pdbx_strand_id
1 'polypeptide(L)'
;MGLMSTLVRVFLMGSRFMQFACAGIVLGVSAWFIHRYGANGHLKYDIIISVLSIVFFLPGLLSPIIRTLGFMTFFIDLVFSYLWLTAFIFAVQDYSRSDCTNTSPRGGSCKYKRLIEAFTIGAMWFCICSLVLEVMNVMSHHREKNSYDGGHHKDIRRSGDTGRNDTYGRHI
;
A
#
# COMPACT_ATOMS: atom_id res chain seq x y z
N MET A 1 -21.40 -10.24 -2.77
CA MET A 1 -20.52 -9.20 -2.19
C MET A 1 -19.27 -9.76 -1.49
N GLY A 2 -19.28 -11.00 -0.96
CA GLY A 2 -18.09 -11.56 -0.25
C GLY A 2 -16.89 -11.98 -1.11
N LEU A 3 -17.08 -12.35 -2.38
CA LEU A 3 -15.95 -12.76 -3.25
C LEU A 3 -15.04 -11.57 -3.59
N MET A 4 -15.61 -10.43 -3.96
CA MET A 4 -14.85 -9.23 -4.34
C MET A 4 -14.03 -8.66 -3.18
N SER A 5 -14.58 -8.63 -1.96
CA SER A 5 -13.83 -8.19 -0.78
C SER A 5 -12.70 -9.15 -0.41
N THR A 6 -12.91 -10.46 -0.58
CA THR A 6 -11.87 -11.47 -0.37
C THR A 6 -10.75 -11.34 -1.41
N LEU A 7 -11.09 -11.14 -2.68
CA LEU A 7 -10.12 -10.94 -3.76
C LEU A 7 -9.28 -9.67 -3.53
N VAL A 8 -9.90 -8.55 -3.13
CA VAL A 8 -9.18 -7.31 -2.80
C VAL A 8 -8.20 -7.54 -1.66
N ARG A 9 -8.59 -8.25 -0.60
CA ARG A 9 -7.70 -8.55 0.54
C ARG A 9 -6.53 -9.45 0.16
N VAL A 10 -6.78 -10.50 -0.64
CA VAL A 10 -5.73 -11.42 -1.11
C VAL A 10 -4.75 -10.67 -2.03
N PHE A 11 -5.27 -9.89 -2.96
CA PHE A 11 -4.43 -9.14 -3.90
C PHE A 11 -3.64 -8.04 -3.18
N LEU A 12 -4.24 -7.40 -2.16
CA LEU A 12 -3.57 -6.43 -1.28
C LEU A 12 -2.45 -7.09 -0.47
N MET A 13 -2.66 -8.27 0.10
CA MET A 13 -1.61 -9.02 0.79
C MET A 13 -0.49 -9.42 -0.17
N GLY A 14 -0.83 -9.85 -1.38
CA GLY A 14 0.13 -10.19 -2.43
C GLY A 14 0.98 -8.99 -2.87
N SER A 15 0.36 -7.83 -3.11
CA SER A 15 1.08 -6.62 -3.52
C SER A 15 2.00 -6.09 -2.41
N ARG A 16 1.58 -6.18 -1.13
CA ARG A 16 2.41 -5.85 0.05
C ARG A 16 3.63 -6.75 0.16
N PHE A 17 3.43 -8.06 0.00
CA PHE A 17 4.52 -9.02 0.01
C PHE A 17 5.51 -8.76 -1.12
N MET A 18 5.00 -8.41 -2.31
CA MET A 18 5.84 -8.08 -3.45
C MET A 18 6.64 -6.79 -3.25
N GLN A 19 6.05 -5.77 -2.62
CA GLN A 19 6.80 -4.56 -2.20
C GLN A 19 7.93 -4.90 -1.24
N PHE A 20 7.64 -5.71 -0.23
CA PHE A 20 8.62 -6.16 0.74
C PHE A 20 9.77 -6.93 0.07
N ALA A 21 9.44 -7.82 -0.87
CA ALA A 21 10.43 -8.57 -1.64
C ALA A 21 11.28 -7.66 -2.53
N CYS A 22 10.67 -6.72 -3.26
CA CYS A 22 11.40 -5.76 -4.10
C CYS A 22 12.34 -4.87 -3.27
N ALA A 23 11.87 -4.34 -2.14
CA ALA A 23 12.69 -3.55 -1.22
C ALA A 23 13.85 -4.37 -0.62
N GLY A 24 13.59 -5.63 -0.26
CA GLY A 24 14.60 -6.58 0.22
C GLY A 24 15.70 -6.86 -0.80
N ILE A 25 15.33 -7.02 -2.07
CA ILE A 25 16.30 -7.23 -3.16
C ILE A 25 17.16 -5.98 -3.35
N VAL A 26 16.57 -4.77 -3.40
CA VAL A 26 17.33 -3.52 -3.54
C VAL A 26 18.27 -3.31 -2.35
N LEU A 27 17.81 -3.59 -1.11
CA LEU A 27 18.65 -3.55 0.08
C LEU A 27 19.82 -4.53 -0.03
N GLY A 28 19.56 -5.79 -0.37
CA GLY A 28 20.58 -6.84 -0.44
C GLY A 28 21.66 -6.55 -1.49
N VAL A 29 21.25 -6.12 -2.68
CA VAL A 29 22.18 -5.77 -3.77
C VAL A 29 22.99 -4.53 -3.40
N SER A 30 22.35 -3.51 -2.82
CA SER A 30 23.02 -2.27 -2.41
C SER A 30 24.02 -2.50 -1.26
N ALA A 31 23.65 -3.32 -0.28
CA ALA A 31 24.52 -3.68 0.84
C ALA A 31 25.75 -4.49 0.38
N TRP A 32 25.55 -5.46 -0.53
CA TRP A 32 26.65 -6.22 -1.13
C TRP A 32 27.62 -5.29 -1.88
N PHE A 33 27.07 -4.33 -2.63
CA PHE A 33 27.87 -3.39 -3.41
C PHE A 33 28.72 -2.47 -2.53
N ILE A 34 28.15 -1.93 -1.44
CA ILE A 34 28.86 -1.07 -0.49
C ILE A 34 30.01 -1.82 0.19
N HIS A 35 29.78 -3.06 0.60
CA HIS A 35 30.81 -3.90 1.24
C HIS A 35 32.00 -4.16 0.29
N ARG A 36 31.77 -4.25 -1.03
CA ARG A 36 32.80 -4.63 -2.00
C ARG A 36 33.51 -3.47 -2.69
N TYR A 37 32.80 -2.37 -2.98
CA TYR A 37 33.29 -1.28 -3.85
C TYR A 37 33.27 0.11 -3.20
N GLY A 38 32.89 0.21 -1.92
CA GLY A 38 32.80 1.48 -1.20
C GLY A 38 31.50 2.25 -1.50
N ALA A 39 31.18 3.20 -0.63
CA ALA A 39 29.89 3.90 -0.67
C ALA A 39 29.91 5.06 -1.69
N ASN A 40 29.27 4.88 -2.85
CA ASN A 40 28.93 5.99 -3.74
C ASN A 40 27.74 6.77 -3.16
N GLY A 41 27.73 8.10 -3.32
CA GLY A 41 26.69 8.98 -2.75
C GLY A 41 25.27 8.61 -3.17
N HIS A 42 25.06 8.28 -4.45
CA HIS A 42 23.73 7.90 -4.98
C HIS A 42 23.23 6.57 -4.40
N LEU A 43 24.12 5.59 -4.23
CA LEU A 43 23.81 4.27 -3.64
C LEU A 43 23.42 4.35 -2.16
N LYS A 44 23.82 5.42 -1.45
CA LYS A 44 23.41 5.66 -0.05
C LYS A 44 21.93 6.01 0.07
N TYR A 45 21.34 6.68 -0.92
CA TYR A 45 19.92 7.04 -0.85
C TYR A 45 19.03 5.80 -1.05
N ASP A 46 19.36 4.95 -2.03
CA ASP A 46 18.62 3.73 -2.32
C ASP A 46 18.63 2.75 -1.13
N ILE A 47 19.78 2.59 -0.47
CA ILE A 47 19.86 1.72 0.71
C ILE A 47 19.03 2.26 1.89
N ILE A 48 19.02 3.58 2.14
CA ILE A 48 18.22 4.17 3.22
C ILE A 48 16.73 3.98 2.93
N ILE A 49 16.28 4.30 1.72
CA ILE A 49 14.88 4.14 1.31
C ILE A 49 14.46 2.67 1.42
N SER A 50 15.34 1.73 1.05
CA SER A 50 15.08 0.30 1.15
C SER A 50 14.99 -0.20 2.59
N VAL A 51 15.88 0.25 3.48
CA VAL A 51 15.83 -0.11 4.91
C VAL A 51 14.55 0.41 5.57
N LEU A 52 14.21 1.68 5.34
CA LEU A 52 12.98 2.27 5.87
C LEU A 52 11.76 1.50 5.34
N SER A 53 11.74 1.15 4.05
CA SER A 53 10.64 0.39 3.43
C SER A 53 10.42 -0.94 4.14
N ILE A 54 11.48 -1.70 4.43
CA ILE A 54 11.37 -3.00 5.11
C ILE A 54 10.82 -2.85 6.53
N VAL A 55 11.31 -1.86 7.28
CA VAL A 55 10.88 -1.62 8.66
C VAL A 55 9.40 -1.24 8.72
N PHE A 56 8.93 -0.41 7.79
CA PHE A 56 7.54 0.06 7.77
C PHE A 56 6.56 -0.88 7.03
N PHE A 57 7.03 -1.69 6.10
CA PHE A 57 6.18 -2.69 5.41
C PHE A 57 5.99 -3.99 6.19
N LEU A 58 6.87 -4.31 7.16
CA LEU A 58 6.69 -5.46 8.06
C LEU A 58 5.40 -5.38 8.91
N PRO A 59 5.09 -4.26 9.57
CA PRO A 59 3.79 -4.04 10.20
C PRO A 59 2.64 -3.99 9.17
N GLY A 60 2.90 -3.46 7.97
CA GLY A 60 1.93 -3.38 6.88
C GLY A 60 1.45 -4.74 6.37
N LEU A 61 2.26 -5.81 6.46
CA LEU A 61 1.86 -7.19 6.16
C LEU A 61 0.76 -7.71 7.11
N LEU A 62 0.65 -7.15 8.31
CA LEU A 62 -0.38 -7.48 9.29
C LEU A 62 -1.64 -6.59 9.15
N SER A 63 -1.61 -5.58 8.27
CA SER A 63 -2.75 -4.70 7.96
C SER A 63 -4.07 -5.45 7.66
N PRO A 64 -4.09 -6.56 6.87
CA PRO A 64 -5.34 -7.29 6.61
C PRO A 64 -5.97 -7.93 7.87
N ILE A 65 -5.23 -8.02 8.98
CA ILE A 65 -5.69 -8.61 10.24
C ILE A 65 -6.22 -7.52 11.20
N ILE A 66 -5.68 -6.29 11.16
CA ILE A 66 -5.98 -5.24 12.13
C ILE A 66 -6.65 -4.03 11.46
N ARG A 67 -7.98 -3.96 11.61
CA ARG A 67 -8.89 -3.00 10.93
C ARG A 67 -8.59 -1.51 11.20
N THR A 68 -7.92 -1.19 12.31
CA THR A 68 -7.57 0.19 12.71
C THR A 68 -6.35 0.73 11.96
N LEU A 69 -5.54 -0.14 11.35
CA LEU A 69 -4.29 0.27 10.70
C LEU A 69 -4.45 0.75 9.26
N GLY A 70 -5.58 0.51 8.60
CA GLY A 70 -5.75 0.81 7.16
C GLY A 70 -5.46 2.27 6.78
N PHE A 71 -5.87 3.24 7.62
CA PHE A 71 -5.58 4.66 7.37
C PHE A 71 -4.08 4.98 7.54
N MET A 72 -3.42 4.45 8.56
CA MET A 72 -1.98 4.66 8.77
C MET A 72 -1.16 4.02 7.65
N THR A 73 -1.50 2.79 7.26
CA THR A 73 -0.85 2.08 6.15
C THR A 73 -0.97 2.86 4.84
N PHE A 74 -2.13 3.46 4.57
CA PHE A 74 -2.33 4.32 3.39
C PHE A 74 -1.35 5.50 3.32
N PHE A 75 -1.11 6.23 4.42
CA PHE A 75 -0.13 7.33 4.42
C PHE A 75 1.29 6.84 4.21
N ILE A 76 1.63 5.72 4.85
CA ILE A 76 2.95 5.10 4.70
C ILE A 76 3.19 4.78 3.23
N ASP A 77 2.22 4.17 2.55
CA ASP A 77 2.33 3.84 1.12
C ASP A 77 2.44 5.05 0.21
N LEU A 78 1.70 6.11 0.52
CA LEU A 78 1.77 7.35 -0.23
C LEU A 78 3.18 7.94 -0.15
N VAL A 79 3.73 8.05 1.05
CA VAL A 79 5.10 8.56 1.27
C VAL A 79 6.13 7.67 0.59
N PHE A 80 6.02 6.35 0.77
CA PHE A 80 6.94 5.41 0.13
C PHE A 80 6.83 5.44 -1.39
N SER A 81 5.63 5.57 -1.97
CA SER A 81 5.48 5.69 -3.43
C SER A 81 6.26 6.89 -3.98
N TYR A 82 6.27 8.01 -3.25
CA TYR A 82 7.03 9.19 -3.61
C TYR A 82 8.54 8.96 -3.46
N LEU A 83 8.97 8.35 -2.35
CA LEU A 83 10.39 8.01 -2.15
C LEU A 83 10.91 7.08 -3.25
N TRP A 84 10.17 6.02 -3.59
CA TRP A 84 10.51 5.10 -4.69
C TRP A 84 10.52 5.80 -6.05
N LEU A 85 9.60 6.74 -6.30
CA LEU A 85 9.63 7.58 -7.50
C LEU A 85 10.90 8.44 -7.57
N THR A 86 11.28 9.07 -6.46
CA THR A 86 12.51 9.89 -6.42
C THR A 86 13.77 9.05 -6.63
N ALA A 87 13.84 7.86 -6.00
CA ALA A 87 14.92 6.90 -6.22
C ALA A 87 15.01 6.49 -7.70
N PHE A 88 13.88 6.23 -8.35
CA PHE A 88 13.83 5.92 -9.77
C PHE A 88 14.34 7.07 -10.65
N ILE A 89 13.92 8.31 -10.38
CA ILE A 89 14.38 9.49 -11.13
C ILE A 89 15.90 9.63 -11.04
N PHE A 90 16.47 9.46 -9.85
CA PHE A 90 17.92 9.51 -9.66
C PHE A 90 18.65 8.33 -10.32
N ALA A 91 18.06 7.13 -10.30
CA ALA A 91 18.59 5.97 -10.99
C ALA A 91 18.71 6.21 -12.50
N VAL A 92 17.66 6.73 -13.15
CA VAL A 92 17.68 7.02 -14.60
C VAL A 92 18.70 8.10 -14.96
N GLN A 93 18.85 9.14 -14.13
CA GLN A 93 19.84 10.20 -14.36
C GLN A 93 21.28 9.70 -14.21
N ASP A 94 21.57 8.82 -13.25
CA ASP A 94 22.90 8.24 -13.04
C ASP A 94 23.30 7.27 -14.18
N TYR A 95 22.32 6.54 -14.74
CA TYR A 95 22.55 5.58 -15.82
C TYR A 95 22.56 6.19 -17.23
N SER A 96 21.94 7.36 -17.43
CA SER A 96 22.07 8.12 -18.68
C SER A 96 23.47 8.75 -18.84
N ARG A 97 24.18 9.01 -17.73
CA ARG A 97 25.42 9.81 -17.73
C ARG A 97 26.72 9.01 -17.72
N SER A 98 26.67 7.69 -17.64
CA SER A 98 27.90 6.88 -17.67
C SER A 98 27.75 5.63 -18.52
N ASP A 99 28.44 5.64 -19.66
CA ASP A 99 28.99 4.40 -20.22
C ASP A 99 29.53 3.56 -19.06
N CYS A 100 29.10 2.31 -18.98
CA CYS A 100 29.48 1.34 -17.96
C CYS A 100 31.00 1.01 -17.94
N THR A 101 31.84 1.87 -18.51
CA THR A 101 33.26 1.66 -18.81
C THR A 101 34.21 2.66 -18.13
N ASN A 102 33.82 3.91 -17.80
CA ASN A 102 34.84 4.93 -17.50
C ASN A 102 34.71 5.78 -16.22
N THR A 103 33.57 5.84 -15.52
CA THR A 103 33.43 6.81 -14.41
C THR A 103 32.57 6.37 -13.23
N SER A 104 32.67 5.10 -12.82
CA SER A 104 32.21 4.61 -11.52
C SER A 104 33.26 3.64 -10.96
N PRO A 105 33.41 3.49 -9.63
CA PRO A 105 34.57 2.84 -9.03
C PRO A 105 34.77 1.42 -9.60
N ARG A 106 36.04 1.12 -9.89
CA ARG A 106 36.53 -0.13 -10.50
C ARG A 106 35.91 -1.36 -9.83
N GLY A 107 34.92 -1.98 -10.48
CA GLY A 107 34.53 -3.38 -10.26
C GLY A 107 33.04 -3.71 -10.20
N GLY A 108 32.13 -2.75 -10.26
CA GLY A 108 30.69 -3.03 -10.30
C GLY A 108 30.17 -3.39 -11.70
N SER A 109 29.79 -4.63 -11.94
CA SER A 109 29.18 -5.06 -13.21
C SER A 109 27.93 -4.21 -13.52
N CYS A 110 27.84 -3.68 -14.74
CA CYS A 110 26.67 -2.95 -15.29
C CYS A 110 25.31 -3.67 -15.03
N LYS A 111 25.38 -5.00 -14.88
CA LYS A 111 24.26 -5.89 -14.52
C LYS A 111 23.60 -5.52 -13.19
N TYR A 112 24.37 -5.17 -12.15
CA TYR A 112 23.82 -4.83 -10.83
C TYR A 112 23.10 -3.48 -10.82
N LYS A 113 23.63 -2.51 -11.58
CA LYS A 113 23.02 -1.20 -11.78
C LYS A 113 21.62 -1.31 -12.41
N ARG A 114 21.52 -2.06 -13.51
CA ARG A 114 20.24 -2.37 -14.17
C ARG A 114 19.29 -3.19 -13.31
N LEU A 115 19.83 -4.06 -12.44
CA LEU A 115 19.04 -4.83 -11.49
C LEU A 115 18.34 -3.90 -10.49
N ILE A 116 19.09 -2.99 -9.86
CA ILE A 116 18.54 -2.01 -8.90
C ILE A 116 17.48 -1.14 -9.58
N GLU A 117 17.74 -0.66 -10.80
CA GLU A 117 16.78 0.12 -11.59
C GLU A 117 15.45 -0.61 -11.78
N ALA A 118 15.51 -1.86 -12.28
CA ALA A 118 14.32 -2.66 -12.56
C ALA A 118 13.50 -2.95 -11.29
N PHE A 119 14.16 -3.29 -10.19
CA PHE A 119 13.46 -3.58 -8.92
C PHE A 119 12.90 -2.31 -8.26
N THR A 120 13.50 -1.15 -8.48
CA THR A 120 12.99 0.15 -8.00
C THR A 120 11.67 0.50 -8.71
N ILE A 121 11.60 0.31 -10.03
CA ILE A 121 10.35 0.48 -10.80
C ILE A 121 9.28 -0.52 -10.32
N GLY A 122 9.67 -1.77 -10.11
CA GLY A 122 8.77 -2.81 -9.58
C GLY A 122 8.20 -2.42 -8.21
N ALA A 123 9.04 -1.96 -7.29
CA ALA A 123 8.61 -1.50 -5.97
C ALA A 123 7.62 -0.33 -6.06
N MET A 124 7.89 0.65 -6.93
CA MET A 124 6.97 1.76 -7.20
C MET A 124 5.61 1.27 -7.72
N TRP A 125 5.62 0.38 -8.72
CA TRP A 125 4.38 -0.16 -9.30
C TRP A 125 3.53 -0.88 -8.26
N PHE A 126 4.14 -1.78 -7.48
CA PHE A 126 3.41 -2.47 -6.42
C PHE A 126 2.99 -1.53 -5.29
N CYS A 127 3.74 -0.46 -4.99
CA CYS A 127 3.31 0.64 -4.11
C CYS A 127 1.98 1.26 -4.57
N ILE A 128 1.90 1.65 -5.84
CA ILE A 128 0.70 2.24 -6.41
C ILE A 128 -0.46 1.24 -6.39
N CYS A 129 -0.22 -0.02 -6.77
CA CYS A 129 -1.26 -1.06 -6.71
C CYS A 129 -1.81 -1.24 -5.29
N SER A 130 -0.95 -1.35 -4.27
CA SER A 130 -1.42 -1.48 -2.89
C SER A 130 -2.18 -0.24 -2.40
N LEU A 131 -1.75 0.96 -2.78
CA LEU A 131 -2.46 2.19 -2.43
C LEU A 131 -3.88 2.19 -2.99
N VAL A 132 -4.05 1.82 -4.26
CA VAL A 132 -5.37 1.70 -4.90
C VAL A 132 -6.22 0.64 -4.20
N LEU A 133 -5.66 -0.52 -3.87
CA LEU A 133 -6.37 -1.59 -3.19
C LEU A 133 -6.78 -1.24 -1.76
N GLU A 134 -5.94 -0.51 -1.03
CA GLU A 134 -6.24 -0.01 0.30
C GLU A 134 -7.42 0.97 0.26
N VAL A 135 -7.43 1.88 -0.72
CA VAL A 135 -8.56 2.79 -0.96
C VAL A 135 -9.84 2.01 -1.30
N MET A 136 -9.74 1.00 -2.17
CA MET A 136 -10.89 0.14 -2.49
C MET A 136 -11.41 -0.62 -1.26
N ASN A 137 -10.50 -1.13 -0.41
CA ASN A 137 -10.85 -1.82 0.83
C ASN A 137 -11.57 -0.89 1.81
N VAL A 138 -11.05 0.32 2.02
CA VAL A 138 -11.68 1.36 2.87
C VAL A 138 -13.04 1.77 2.31
N MET A 139 -13.15 2.02 1.00
CA MET A 139 -14.40 2.40 0.35
C MET A 139 -15.46 1.29 0.44
N SER A 140 -15.05 0.02 0.30
CA SER A 140 -15.96 -1.12 0.47
C SER A 140 -16.58 -1.14 1.87
N HIS A 141 -15.79 -0.82 2.89
CA HIS A 141 -16.27 -0.74 4.27
C HIS A 141 -17.18 0.47 4.52
N HIS A 142 -16.93 1.62 3.89
CA HIS A 142 -17.86 2.75 3.97
C HIS A 142 -19.20 2.45 3.32
N ARG A 143 -19.20 1.71 2.20
CA ARG A 143 -20.45 1.26 1.55
C ARG A 143 -21.26 0.34 2.46
N GLU A 144 -20.62 -0.61 3.13
CA GLU A 144 -21.27 -1.50 4.09
C GLU A 144 -21.90 -0.72 5.27
N LYS A 145 -21.16 0.23 5.87
CA LYS A 145 -21.68 1.04 6.99
C LYS A 145 -22.89 1.89 6.59
N ASN A 146 -22.86 2.56 5.43
CA ASN A 146 -23.99 3.36 4.95
C ASN A 146 -25.24 2.51 4.67
N SER A 147 -25.08 1.25 4.25
CA SER A 147 -26.23 0.36 4.04
C SER A 147 -26.93 -0.06 5.33
N TYR A 148 -26.21 -0.17 6.45
CA TYR A 148 -26.82 -0.50 7.75
C TYR A 148 -27.56 0.69 8.37
N ASP A 149 -27.03 1.91 8.25
CA ASP A 149 -27.63 3.12 8.84
C ASP A 149 -28.94 3.55 8.14
N GLY A 150 -29.02 3.34 6.81
CA GLY A 150 -30.23 3.64 6.03
C GLY A 150 -31.43 2.71 6.31
N GLY A 151 -31.20 1.55 6.95
CA GLY A 151 -32.25 0.61 7.35
C GLY A 151 -32.94 1.00 8.66
N HIS A 152 -32.18 1.48 9.64
CA HIS A 152 -32.71 1.78 10.98
C HIS A 152 -33.62 3.02 11.05
N HIS A 153 -33.55 3.93 10.06
CA HIS A 153 -34.41 5.11 10.03
C HIS A 153 -35.83 4.85 9.48
N LYS A 154 -36.08 3.70 8.85
CA LYS A 154 -37.41 3.39 8.29
C LYS A 154 -38.40 2.77 9.28
N ASP A 155 -37.93 2.30 10.44
CA ASP A 155 -38.82 1.61 11.41
C ASP A 155 -39.35 2.51 12.55
N ILE A 156 -38.93 3.78 12.64
CA ILE A 156 -39.41 4.71 13.70
C ILE A 156 -40.71 5.47 13.31
N ARG A 157 -41.24 5.29 12.09
CA ARG A 157 -42.53 5.90 11.66
C ARG A 157 -43.63 4.90 11.30
N ARG A 158 -43.69 3.75 11.97
CA ARG A 158 -44.83 2.84 11.82
C ARG A 158 -45.20 2.12 13.13
N SER A 159 -45.42 2.91 14.18
CA SER A 159 -46.10 2.44 15.39
C SER A 159 -47.08 3.51 15.87
N GLY A 160 -48.14 3.68 15.07
CA GLY A 160 -49.23 4.63 15.35
C GLY A 160 -50.59 4.17 14.82
N ASP A 161 -50.70 2.91 14.39
CA ASP A 161 -51.98 2.28 14.04
C ASP A 161 -52.10 0.96 14.81
N THR A 162 -52.73 1.03 15.97
CA THR A 162 -53.44 -0.12 16.53
C THR A 162 -54.73 0.42 17.12
N GLY A 163 -55.82 0.10 16.43
CA GLY A 163 -57.14 0.63 16.68
C GLY A 163 -57.68 0.28 18.07
N ARG A 164 -58.57 1.15 18.54
CA ARG A 164 -59.61 0.80 19.49
C ARG A 164 -60.87 1.59 19.12
N ASN A 165 -61.59 1.04 18.16
CA ASN A 165 -62.96 1.41 17.86
C ASN A 165 -63.83 0.39 18.59
N ASP A 166 -64.28 0.70 19.82
CA ASP A 166 -65.27 -0.10 20.54
C ASP A 166 -66.04 0.77 21.55
N THR A 167 -67.31 0.98 21.21
CA THR A 167 -68.47 1.05 22.12
C THR A 167 -68.42 1.99 23.34
N TYR A 168 -69.01 3.19 23.20
CA TYR A 168 -69.73 3.82 24.31
C TYR A 168 -71.24 3.84 24.01
N GLY A 169 -71.96 3.07 24.82
CA GLY A 169 -73.38 2.81 24.72
C GLY A 169 -74.24 4.04 24.96
N ARG A 170 -75.22 4.17 24.09
CA ARG A 170 -76.53 4.78 24.30
C ARG A 170 -77.20 4.12 25.51
N HIS A 171 -77.24 4.81 26.65
CA HIS A 171 -78.18 4.74 27.80
C HIS A 171 -77.64 5.84 28.73
N ILE A 172 -78.32 6.92 29.07
CA ILE A 172 -79.65 7.12 29.66
C ILE A 172 -80.15 8.50 29.22
#